data_AF-A0A822DYU1-F1
#
_entry.id   AF-A0A822DYU1-F1
#
_cell.length_a   1.000
_cell.length_b   1.000
_cell.length_c   1.000
_cell.angle_alpha   90.00
_cell.angle_beta   90.00
_cell.angle_gamma   90.00
#
_symmetry.space_group_name_H-M   'P 1'
#
loop_
_entity.id
_entity.type
_entity.pdbx_description
1 polymer ?
#
loop_
_entity_poly.entity_id
_entity_poly.type
_entity_poly.pdbx_seq_one_letter_code
_entity_poly.pdbx_strand_id
1 'polypeptide(L)'
;FVIIEKYKLTDTNPIVNIQAADALRTNNSAATITSESKEIPIRLSVGIIATRNPFAINPNTGNYTILLSEIQSRFRMVSIVKPDVDQIFRIKCFEYNIKNSNVIAEKISLLYEIIRLYLPIEQRSVISLTSFIDLLQYVNNLKKHTSSRPTSMASSGQKIE
;
A
#
# COMPACT_ATOMS: atom_id res chain seq x y z
N PHE A 1 -6.89 16.22 9.61
CA PHE A 1 -7.65 15.25 8.79
C PHE A 1 -7.39 15.58 7.33
N VAL A 2 -6.56 14.80 6.64
CA VAL A 2 -6.35 14.95 5.19
C VAL A 2 -7.30 13.96 4.53
N ILE A 3 -8.35 14.48 3.88
CA ILE A 3 -9.22 13.66 3.04
C ILE A 3 -8.40 13.37 1.78
N ILE A 4 -7.86 12.15 1.68
CA ILE A 4 -7.21 11.67 0.46
C ILE A 4 -8.32 11.14 -0.43
N GLU A 5 -8.93 12.02 -1.23
CA GLU A 5 -9.74 11.57 -2.36
C GLU A 5 -8.80 10.98 -3.40
N LYS A 6 -8.85 9.66 -3.50
CA LYS A 6 -8.08 8.87 -4.45
C LYS A 6 -8.71 9.06 -5.83
N TYR A 7 -8.38 10.17 -6.50
CA TYR A 7 -8.70 10.32 -7.91
C TYR A 7 -7.83 9.33 -8.69
N LYS A 8 -8.42 8.18 -9.00
CA LYS A 8 -7.91 7.34 -10.09
C LYS A 8 -7.98 8.25 -11.32
N LEU A 9 -6.85 8.53 -11.95
CA LEU A 9 -6.78 9.15 -13.28
C LEU A 9 -7.37 8.14 -14.27
N THR A 10 -8.68 7.93 -14.18
CA THR A 10 -9.50 7.22 -15.15
C THR A 10 -10.34 8.30 -15.83
N ASP A 11 -9.94 8.58 -17.06
CA ASP A 11 -10.77 9.14 -18.14
C ASP A 11 -11.32 10.57 -18.02
N THR A 12 -10.98 11.34 -16.98
CA THR A 12 -11.27 12.79 -16.95
C THR A 12 -10.08 13.61 -17.44
N ASN A 13 -10.34 14.52 -18.39
CA ASN A 13 -9.38 15.32 -19.14
C ASN A 13 -8.20 15.84 -18.28
N PRO A 14 -6.94 15.51 -18.61
CA PRO A 14 -5.76 15.93 -17.84
C PRO A 14 -5.62 17.46 -17.72
N ILE A 15 -6.29 18.20 -18.62
CA ILE A 15 -6.31 19.68 -18.69
C ILE A 15 -7.02 20.31 -17.49
N VAL A 16 -8.10 19.70 -16.98
CA VAL A 16 -8.88 20.25 -15.84
C VAL A 16 -8.09 20.20 -14.54
N ASN A 17 -7.35 19.11 -14.32
CA ASN A 17 -6.49 18.93 -13.15
C ASN A 17 -5.30 19.89 -13.13
N ILE A 18 -4.90 20.39 -14.30
CA ILE A 18 -3.78 21.31 -14.47
C ILE A 18 -4.15 22.74 -14.02
N GLN A 19 -5.34 23.22 -14.39
CA GLN A 19 -5.83 24.55 -14.00
C GLN A 19 -6.08 24.65 -12.50
N ALA A 20 -6.53 23.55 -11.86
CA ALA A 20 -6.70 23.44 -10.42
C ALA A 20 -5.40 23.68 -9.64
N ALA A 21 -4.32 23.04 -10.09
CA ALA A 21 -3.03 23.08 -9.42
C ALA A 21 -2.38 24.48 -9.50
N ASP A 22 -2.56 25.19 -10.61
CA ASP A 22 -2.03 26.54 -10.78
C ASP A 22 -2.79 27.57 -9.94
N ALA A 23 -4.13 27.45 -9.87
CA ALA A 23 -4.96 28.34 -9.06
C ALA A 23 -4.69 28.16 -7.54
N LEU A 24 -4.44 26.93 -7.06
CA LEU A 24 -4.04 26.66 -5.68
C LEU A 24 -2.68 27.24 -5.30
N ARG A 25 -1.72 27.34 -6.24
CA ARG A 25 -0.37 27.89 -5.98
C ARG A 25 -0.38 29.39 -5.73
N THR A 26 -1.37 30.11 -6.25
CA THR A 26 -1.48 31.57 -6.12
C THR A 26 -2.02 32.04 -4.76
N ASN A 27 -2.31 31.14 -3.80
CA ASN A 27 -2.85 31.47 -2.46
C ASN A 27 -4.09 32.37 -2.49
N ASN A 28 -4.85 32.36 -3.57
CA ASN A 28 -6.12 33.07 -3.63
C ASN A 28 -7.21 32.20 -3.01
N SER A 29 -7.72 32.62 -1.85
CA SER A 29 -8.81 31.98 -1.10
C SER A 29 -10.14 31.87 -1.88
N ALA A 30 -10.21 32.49 -3.06
CA ALA A 30 -11.34 32.52 -3.97
C ALA A 30 -11.00 31.92 -5.35
N ALA A 31 -10.01 31.03 -5.43
CA ALA A 31 -9.68 30.34 -6.67
C ALA A 31 -10.87 29.49 -7.18
N THR A 32 -11.38 29.82 -8.35
CA THR A 32 -12.37 29.04 -9.10
C THR A 32 -11.70 28.40 -10.33
N ILE A 33 -12.08 27.18 -10.67
CA ILE A 33 -11.69 26.54 -11.94
C ILE A 33 -12.91 26.50 -12.81
N THR A 34 -12.77 26.89 -14.07
CA THR A 34 -13.79 26.67 -15.08
C THR A 34 -13.58 25.29 -15.70
N SER A 35 -14.39 24.32 -15.31
CA SER A 35 -14.43 23.00 -15.94
C SER A 35 -15.77 22.82 -16.64
N GLU A 36 -15.75 22.43 -17.91
CA GLU A 36 -16.98 22.16 -18.68
C GLU A 36 -18.01 23.33 -18.61
N SER A 37 -17.51 24.56 -18.69
CA SER A 37 -18.30 25.79 -18.57
C SER A 37 -19.00 26.02 -17.22
N LYS A 38 -18.60 25.29 -16.16
CA LYS A 38 -19.03 25.51 -14.78
C LYS A 38 -17.88 26.02 -13.94
N GLU A 39 -18.13 27.06 -13.15
CA GLU A 39 -17.20 27.54 -12.14
C GLU A 39 -17.28 26.67 -10.89
N ILE A 40 -16.16 26.04 -10.56
CA ILE A 40 -16.04 25.18 -9.38
C ILE A 40 -15.12 25.89 -8.38
N PRO A 41 -15.60 26.26 -7.19
CA PRO A 41 -14.76 26.84 -6.15
C PRO A 41 -13.78 25.78 -5.62
N ILE A 42 -12.48 26.09 -5.61
CA ILE A 42 -11.45 25.21 -5.08
C ILE A 42 -11.30 25.43 -3.58
N ARG A 43 -11.28 24.34 -2.81
CA ARG A 43 -10.91 24.38 -1.40
C ARG A 43 -9.40 24.25 -1.24
N LEU A 44 -8.80 25.10 -0.42
CA LEU A 44 -7.36 25.06 -0.10
C LEU A 44 -6.93 23.75 0.59
N SER A 45 -7.86 22.92 1.04
CA SER A 45 -7.61 21.61 1.65
C SER A 45 -7.44 20.47 0.64
N VAL A 46 -7.45 20.75 -0.68
CA VAL A 46 -7.33 19.74 -1.73
C VAL A 46 -5.86 19.55 -2.13
N GLY A 47 -5.45 18.29 -2.28
CA GLY A 47 -4.13 17.91 -2.78
C GLY A 47 -4.24 16.77 -3.80
N ILE A 48 -3.40 16.80 -4.84
CA ILE A 48 -3.34 15.77 -5.88
C ILE A 48 -2.07 14.95 -5.69
N ILE A 49 -2.22 13.63 -5.59
CA ILE A 49 -1.11 12.68 -5.52
C ILE A 49 -1.27 11.66 -6.64
N ALA A 50 -0.22 11.49 -7.45
CA ALA A 50 -0.16 10.47 -8.48
C ALA A 50 0.90 9.43 -8.13
N THR A 51 0.57 8.14 -8.28
CA THR A 51 1.52 7.03 -8.13
C THR A 51 1.76 6.36 -9.48
N ARG A 52 3.03 6.12 -9.80
CA ARG A 52 3.46 5.48 -11.03
C ARG A 52 4.59 4.51 -10.76
N ASN A 53 4.55 3.35 -11.40
CA ASN A 53 5.72 2.49 -11.56
C ASN A 53 6.39 2.84 -12.90
N PRO A 54 7.61 3.41 -12.92
CA PRO A 54 8.28 3.79 -14.16
C PRO A 54 8.68 2.59 -15.03
N PHE A 55 8.73 1.39 -14.44
CA PHE A 55 9.09 0.14 -15.11
C PHE A 55 7.86 -0.68 -15.55
N ALA A 56 6.65 -0.22 -15.25
CA ALA A 56 5.45 -0.91 -15.71
C ALA A 56 5.26 -0.69 -17.21
N ILE A 57 5.12 -1.80 -17.93
CA ILE A 57 4.72 -1.81 -19.34
C ILE A 57 3.23 -1.52 -19.39
N ASN A 58 2.83 -0.55 -20.23
CA ASN A 58 1.43 -0.29 -20.47
C ASN A 58 0.83 -1.47 -21.27
N PRO A 59 -0.16 -2.20 -20.70
CA PRO A 59 -0.71 -3.39 -21.33
C PRO A 59 -1.35 -3.13 -22.70
N ASN A 60 -1.77 -1.89 -22.97
CA ASN A 60 -2.37 -1.51 -24.24
C ASN A 60 -1.34 -1.17 -25.33
N THR A 61 -0.11 -0.84 -24.95
CA THR A 61 0.91 -0.34 -25.90
C THR A 61 2.19 -1.16 -25.93
N GLY A 62 2.40 -2.08 -24.98
CA GLY A 62 3.64 -2.87 -24.87
C GLY A 62 4.89 -2.06 -24.50
N ASN A 63 4.76 -0.73 -24.38
CA ASN A 63 5.86 0.18 -24.07
C ASN A 63 5.77 0.71 -22.64
N TYR A 64 6.89 1.21 -22.13
CA TYR A 64 6.91 1.97 -20.87
C TYR A 64 5.99 3.18 -21.00
N THR A 65 5.13 3.41 -20.01
CA THR A 65 4.32 4.62 -19.95
C THR A 65 5.24 5.82 -19.78
N ILE A 66 5.42 6.65 -20.81
CA ILE A 66 6.16 7.92 -20.72
C ILE A 66 5.17 9.01 -20.32
N LEU A 67 5.45 9.72 -19.23
CA LEU A 67 4.68 10.91 -18.84
C LEU A 67 5.20 12.10 -19.63
N LEU A 68 4.31 12.93 -20.20
CA LEU A 68 4.69 14.17 -20.88
C LEU A 68 5.44 15.08 -19.90
N SER A 69 6.52 15.71 -20.38
CA SER A 69 7.40 16.58 -19.58
C SER A 69 6.64 17.72 -18.90
N GLU A 70 5.64 18.29 -19.58
CA GLU A 70 4.76 19.33 -19.06
C GLU A 70 3.99 18.88 -17.81
N ILE A 71 3.45 17.66 -17.84
CA ILE A 71 2.74 17.07 -16.70
C ILE A 71 3.74 16.76 -15.58
N GLN A 72 4.88 16.16 -15.92
CA GLN A 72 5.91 15.82 -14.95
C GLN A 72 6.44 17.05 -14.18
N SER A 73 6.59 18.19 -14.86
CA SER A 73 7.05 19.45 -14.26
C SER A 73 6.12 20.00 -13.18
N ARG A 74 4.86 19.56 -13.15
CA ARG A 74 3.84 20.02 -12.20
C ARG A 74 3.85 19.26 -10.88
N PHE A 75 4.51 18.09 -10.82
CA PHE A 75 4.60 17.27 -9.62
C PHE A 75 5.99 17.36 -8.98
N ARG A 76 6.03 17.34 -7.65
CA ARG A 76 7.25 17.03 -6.92
C ARG A 76 7.44 15.51 -6.94
N MET A 77 8.47 15.05 -7.64
CA MET A 77 8.77 13.63 -7.73
C MET A 77 9.34 13.13 -6.40
N VAL A 78 8.76 12.05 -5.88
CA VAL A 78 9.26 11.34 -4.69
C VAL A 78 9.58 9.92 -5.11
N SER A 79 10.82 9.50 -4.85
CA SER A 79 11.27 8.15 -5.16
C SER A 79 11.07 7.24 -3.96
N ILE A 80 10.30 6.16 -4.13
CA ILE A 80 10.08 5.13 -3.12
C ILE A 80 10.62 3.81 -3.70
N VAL A 81 11.94 3.63 -3.62
CA VAL A 81 12.64 2.54 -4.32
C VAL A 81 12.61 1.23 -3.52
N LYS A 82 12.91 1.29 -2.22
CA LYS A 82 13.01 0.12 -1.35
C LYS A 82 12.16 0.34 -0.09
N PRO A 83 11.11 -0.47 0.15
CA PRO A 83 10.41 -0.42 1.43
C PRO A 83 11.31 -0.98 2.54
N ASP A 84 11.16 -0.45 3.75
CA ASP A 84 11.73 -1.06 4.95
C ASP A 84 10.89 -2.27 5.36
N VAL A 85 11.23 -3.42 4.78
CA VAL A 85 10.48 -4.66 5.00
C VAL A 85 10.58 -5.16 6.43
N ASP A 86 11.67 -4.87 7.14
CA ASP A 86 11.84 -5.30 8.52
C ASP A 86 10.88 -4.56 9.46
N GLN A 87 10.80 -3.24 9.32
CA GLN A 87 9.83 -2.45 10.06
C GLN A 87 8.39 -2.87 9.73
N ILE A 88 8.07 -3.12 8.46
CA ILE A 88 6.74 -3.57 8.04
C ILE A 88 6.38 -4.89 8.72
N PHE A 89 7.26 -5.89 8.68
CA PHE A 89 6.99 -7.18 9.31
C PHE A 89 6.90 -7.09 10.83
N ARG A 90 7.72 -6.26 11.49
CA ARG A 90 7.61 -6.01 12.94
C ARG A 90 6.26 -5.43 13.32
N ILE A 91 5.83 -4.38 12.61
CA ILE A 91 4.52 -3.74 12.83
C ILE A 91 3.40 -4.75 12.61
N LYS A 92 3.44 -5.55 11.55
CA LYS A 92 2.43 -6.58 11.28
C LYS A 92 2.41 -7.69 12.32
N CYS A 93 3.57 -8.17 12.75
CA CYS A 93 3.65 -9.16 13.81
C CYS A 93 3.10 -8.62 15.14
N PHE A 94 3.33 -7.34 15.44
CA PHE A 94 2.77 -6.65 16.60
C PHE A 94 1.25 -6.48 16.49
N GLU A 95 0.74 -5.99 15.35
CA GLU A 95 -0.70 -5.84 15.04
C GLU A 95 -1.46 -7.15 15.23
N TYR A 96 -0.85 -8.28 14.85
CA TYR A 96 -1.44 -9.61 14.97
C TYR A 96 -1.18 -10.30 16.32
N ASN A 97 -0.61 -9.60 17.31
CA ASN A 97 -0.31 -10.14 18.64
C ASN A 97 0.48 -11.47 18.58
N ILE A 98 1.44 -11.56 17.66
CA ILE A 98 2.32 -12.71 17.53
C ILE A 98 3.36 -12.65 18.64
N LYS A 99 3.48 -13.74 19.42
CA LYS A 99 4.52 -13.85 20.47
C LYS A 99 5.91 -13.81 19.83
N ASN A 100 6.85 -13.13 20.47
CA ASN A 100 8.21 -12.94 19.94
C ASN A 100 8.23 -12.27 18.55
N SER A 101 7.38 -11.25 18.37
CA SER A 101 7.21 -10.51 17.10
C SER A 101 8.52 -10.05 16.47
N ASN A 102 9.48 -9.56 17.27
CA ASN A 102 10.79 -9.12 16.77
C ASN A 102 11.58 -10.25 16.09
N VAL A 103 11.66 -11.41 16.73
CA VAL A 103 12.42 -12.57 16.21
C VAL A 103 11.75 -13.14 14.97
N ILE A 104 10.42 -13.20 14.96
CA ILE A 104 9.66 -13.70 13.80
C ILE A 104 9.75 -12.74 12.63
N ALA A 105 9.63 -11.44 12.86
CA ALA A 105 9.80 -10.43 11.83
C ALA A 105 11.19 -10.52 11.21
N GLU A 106 12.26 -10.57 12.00
CA GLU A 106 13.64 -10.70 11.49
C GLU A 106 13.83 -11.94 10.61
N LYS A 107 13.28 -13.10 11.02
CA LYS A 107 13.33 -14.33 10.21
C LYS A 107 12.56 -14.20 8.90
N ILE A 108 11.39 -13.56 8.93
CA ILE A 108 10.56 -13.36 7.73
C ILE A 108 11.22 -12.34 6.79
N SER A 109 11.80 -11.27 7.31
CA SER A 109 12.60 -10.29 6.57
C SER A 109 13.75 -10.97 5.83
N LEU A 110 14.49 -11.82 6.53
CA LEU A 110 15.61 -12.56 5.96
C LEU A 110 15.15 -13.56 4.89
N LEU A 111 14.04 -14.27 5.13
CA LEU A 111 13.45 -15.16 4.13
C LEU A 111 12.99 -14.40 2.87
N TYR A 112 12.36 -13.24 3.04
CA TYR A 112 11.95 -12.37 1.94
C TYR A 112 13.15 -11.93 1.08
N GLU A 113 14.24 -11.50 1.71
CA GLU A 113 15.45 -11.10 0.98
C GLU A 113 16.14 -12.30 0.31
N ILE A 114 16.22 -13.46 0.95
CA ILE A 114 16.76 -14.69 0.33
C ILE A 114 15.96 -15.06 -0.92
N ILE A 115 14.62 -15.04 -0.83
CA ILE A 115 13.77 -15.32 -1.99
C ILE A 115 14.06 -14.34 -3.13
N ARG A 116 14.20 -13.06 -2.81
CA ARG A 116 14.56 -12.03 -3.80
C ARG A 116 15.99 -12.09 -4.31
N LEU A 117 16.88 -12.85 -3.71
CA LEU A 117 18.24 -13.01 -4.22
C LEU A 117 18.37 -14.27 -5.07
N TYR A 118 17.76 -15.37 -4.65
CA TYR A 118 18.04 -16.69 -5.21
C TYR A 118 16.94 -17.25 -6.13
N LEU A 119 15.70 -16.75 -6.06
CA LEU A 119 14.64 -17.25 -6.95
C LEU A 119 14.70 -16.59 -8.34
N PRO A 120 14.41 -17.36 -9.41
CA PRO A 120 14.17 -16.86 -10.76
C PRO A 120 13.11 -15.75 -10.79
N ILE A 121 13.20 -14.85 -11.77
CA ILE A 121 12.33 -13.66 -11.88
C ILE A 121 10.85 -14.05 -11.94
N GLU A 122 10.53 -15.14 -12.65
CA GLU A 122 9.17 -15.64 -12.83
C GLU A 122 8.56 -16.06 -11.48
N GLN A 123 9.33 -16.79 -10.67
CA GLN A 123 8.89 -17.25 -9.35
C GLN A 123 8.85 -16.11 -8.32
N ARG A 124 9.79 -15.16 -8.40
CA ARG A 124 9.82 -13.96 -7.56
C ARG A 124 8.58 -13.08 -7.76
N SER A 125 8.06 -13.01 -8.98
CA SER A 125 6.88 -12.18 -9.29
C SER A 125 5.63 -12.59 -8.50
N VAL A 126 5.54 -13.87 -8.12
CA VAL A 126 4.42 -14.44 -7.35
C VAL A 126 4.61 -14.20 -5.85
N ILE A 127 5.86 -14.21 -5.37
CA ILE A 127 6.20 -14.09 -3.95
C ILE A 127 6.51 -12.63 -3.63
N SER A 128 5.45 -11.87 -3.36
CA SER A 128 5.50 -10.44 -3.06
C SER A 128 5.53 -10.17 -1.56
N LEU A 129 5.78 -8.92 -1.17
CA LEU A 129 5.65 -8.49 0.23
C LEU A 129 4.25 -8.80 0.79
N THR A 130 3.21 -8.61 -0.02
CA THR A 130 1.82 -8.92 0.33
C THR A 130 1.64 -10.39 0.68
N SER A 131 2.28 -11.30 -0.06
CA SER A 131 2.21 -12.75 0.19
C SER A 131 2.66 -13.12 1.62
N PHE A 132 3.68 -12.45 2.14
CA PHE A 132 4.14 -12.63 3.51
C PHE A 132 3.21 -12.00 4.55
N ILE A 133 2.59 -10.86 4.22
CA ILE A 133 1.57 -10.23 5.08
C ILE A 133 0.34 -11.13 5.18
N ASP A 134 -0.09 -11.72 4.06
CA ASP A 134 -1.22 -12.67 4.01
C ASP A 134 -0.93 -13.91 4.85
N LEU A 135 0.31 -14.42 4.80
CA LEU A 135 0.77 -15.51 5.67
C LEU A 135 0.64 -15.14 7.15
N LEU A 136 1.10 -13.95 7.54
CA LEU A 136 0.99 -13.47 8.92
C LEU A 136 -0.48 -13.32 9.37
N GLN A 137 -1.35 -12.82 8.47
CA GLN A 137 -2.77 -12.73 8.72
C GLN A 137 -3.42 -14.12 8.86
N TYR A 138 -3.01 -15.08 8.04
CA TYR A 138 -3.48 -16.46 8.13
C TYR A 138 -3.12 -17.09 9.48
N VAL A 139 -1.87 -16.93 9.93
CA VAL A 139 -1.42 -17.40 11.26
C VAL A 139 -2.26 -16.78 12.39
N ASN A 140 -2.57 -15.49 12.29
CA ASN A 140 -3.45 -14.81 13.25
C ASN A 140 -4.86 -15.43 13.28
N ASN A 141 -5.44 -15.70 12.11
CA ASN A 141 -6.77 -16.32 12.01
C ASN A 141 -6.77 -17.72 12.61
N LEU A 142 -5.75 -18.53 12.34
CA LEU A 142 -5.58 -19.85 12.96
C LEU A 142 -5.50 -19.75 14.49
N LYS A 143 -4.73 -18.80 15.02
CA LYS A 143 -4.64 -18.57 16.47
C LYS A 143 -6.01 -18.34 17.10
N LYS A 144 -6.86 -17.52 16.48
CA LYS A 144 -8.23 -17.25 16.95
C LYS A 144 -9.10 -18.51 16.99
N HIS A 145 -8.96 -19.41 16.01
CA HIS A 145 -9.69 -20.68 15.98
C HIS A 145 -9.15 -21.72 16.97
N THR A 146 -7.85 -21.68 17.28
CA THR A 146 -7.25 -22.60 18.27
C THR A 146 -7.46 -22.16 19.71
N SER A 147 -7.56 -20.86 19.99
CA SER A 147 -7.81 -20.35 21.35
C SER A 147 -9.27 -20.47 21.80
N SER A 148 -10.18 -20.90 20.91
CA SER A 148 -11.59 -21.14 21.22
C SER A 148 -11.92 -22.61 21.51
N ARG A 149 -10.93 -23.53 21.53
CA ARG A 149 -11.16 -24.88 22.05
C ARG A 149 -11.21 -24.83 23.58
N PRO A 150 -12.33 -25.20 24.24
CA PRO A 150 -12.37 -25.30 25.68
C PRO A 150 -11.36 -26.35 26.13
N THR A 151 -10.40 -25.97 26.96
CA THR A 151 -9.66 -26.90 27.81
C THR A 151 -10.61 -27.42 28.88
N SER A 152 -11.50 -28.35 28.52
CA SER A 152 -12.26 -29.15 29.47
C SER A 152 -12.20 -30.61 29.07
N MET A 153 -11.06 -31.23 29.34
CA MET A 153 -11.00 -32.62 29.79
C MET A 153 -9.86 -32.72 30.81
N ALA A 154 -10.08 -32.10 31.97
CA ALA A 154 -9.40 -32.56 33.18
C ALA A 154 -9.94 -33.97 33.42
N SER A 155 -9.07 -34.97 33.25
CA SER A 155 -9.37 -36.37 33.49
C SER A 155 -9.85 -36.54 34.94
N SER A 156 -11.13 -36.82 35.11
CA SER A 156 -11.67 -37.44 36.31
C SER A 156 -11.13 -38.87 36.37
N GLY A 157 -9.91 -39.01 36.91
CA GLY A 157 -9.37 -40.29 37.32
C GLY A 157 -10.22 -40.84 38.45
N GLN A 158 -11.07 -41.82 38.14
CA GLN A 158 -11.65 -42.71 39.12
C GLN A 158 -10.49 -43.35 39.91
N LYS A 159 -10.39 -43.02 41.21
CA LYS A 159 -9.74 -43.91 42.16
C LYS A 159 -10.71 -45.03 42.46
N ILE A 160 -10.45 -46.19 41.88
CA ILE A 160 -10.90 -47.47 42.42
C ILE A 160 -9.73 -47.96 43.28
N GLU A 161 -9.92 -47.93 44.59
CA GLU A 161 -9.45 -48.87 45.63
C GLU A 161 -9.74 -48.29 47.01
#